data_AF-A0A356T234-F1
#
_entry.id   AF-A0A356T234-F1
#
_cell.length_a   1.000
_cell.length_b   1.000
_cell.length_c   1.000
_cell.angle_alpha   90.00
_cell.angle_beta   90.00
_cell.angle_gamma   90.00
#
_symmetry.space_group_name_H-M   'P 1'
#
loop_
_entity.id
_entity.type
_entity.pdbx_description
1 polymer ?
#
loop_
_entity_poly.entity_id
_entity_poly.type
_entity_poly.pdbx_seq_one_letter_code
_entity_poly.pdbx_strand_id
1 'polypeptide(L)' 'GLLERGVQVRRFANEPRLTACLRITVGTPEETDRLVEALDALSSATATL' A
#
# COMPACT_ATOMS: atom_id res chain seq x y z
N GLY A 1 4.37 -7.38 -3.38
CA GLY A 1 3.26 -6.44 -3.10
C GLY A 1 3.10 -6.19 -1.60
N LEU A 2 2.22 -5.27 -1.17
CA LEU A 2 2.08 -4.90 0.26
C LEU A 2 1.77 -6.08 1.19
N LEU A 3 0.88 -6.99 0.78
CA LEU A 3 0.49 -8.15 1.60
C LEU A 3 1.67 -9.11 1.88
N GLU A 4 2.52 -9.35 0.89
CA GLU A 4 3.73 -10.18 1.03
C GLU A 4 4.76 -9.56 1.99
N ARG A 5 4.68 -8.24 2.20
CA ARG A 5 5.48 -7.49 3.17
C ARG A 5 4.81 -7.38 4.54
N GLY A 6 3.71 -8.11 4.76
CA GLY A 6 2.97 -8.10 6.03
C GLY A 6 2.07 -6.87 6.23
N VAL A 7 1.87 -6.04 5.19
CA VAL A 7 1.02 -4.85 5.25
C VAL A 7 -0.32 -5.14 4.60
N GLN A 8 -1.38 -5.28 5.41
CA GLN A 8 -2.73 -5.48 4.92
C GLN A 8 -3.43 -4.13 4.68
N VAL A 9 -3.97 -3.96 3.47
CA VAL A 9 -4.73 -2.78 3.06
C VAL A 9 -6.07 -3.19 2.47
N ARG A 10 -7.04 -2.28 2.44
CA ARG A 10 -8.32 -2.52 1.79
C ARG A 10 -8.31 -1.99 0.35
N ARG A 11 -8.74 -2.84 -0.58
CA ARG A 11 -9.00 -2.53 -1.99
C ARG A 11 -10.50 -2.50 -2.28
N PHE A 12 -10.86 -1.71 -3.28
CA PHE A 12 -12.23 -1.56 -3.78
C PHE A 12 -12.34 -2.25 -5.14
N ALA A 13 -12.66 -3.54 -5.13
CA ALA A 13 -12.71 -4.35 -6.35
C ALA A 13 -13.97 -4.10 -7.19
N ASN A 14 -15.06 -3.62 -6.57
CA ASN A 14 -16.37 -3.51 -7.20
C ASN A 14 -16.79 -2.06 -7.46
N GLU A 15 -15.92 -1.09 -7.15
CA GLU A 15 -16.16 0.34 -7.31
C GLU A 15 -15.29 0.88 -8.46
N PRO A 16 -15.84 1.04 -9.68
CA PRO A 16 -15.04 1.32 -10.89
C PRO A 16 -14.12 2.54 -10.76
N ARG A 17 -14.58 3.58 -10.07
CA ARG A 17 -13.84 4.83 -9.86
C ARG A 17 -12.70 4.73 -8.82
N LEU A 18 -12.64 3.62 -8.08
CA LEU A 18 -11.69 3.40 -6.98
C LEU A 18 -10.76 2.21 -7.23
N THR A 19 -10.78 1.63 -8.43
CA THR A 19 -9.98 0.47 -8.81
C THR A 19 -8.47 0.70 -8.66
N ALA A 20 -8.02 1.96 -8.80
CA ALA A 20 -6.64 2.38 -8.59
C ALA A 20 -6.36 2.94 -7.18
N CYS A 21 -7.32 2.84 -6.25
CA CYS A 21 -7.21 3.41 -4.92
C CYS A 21 -7.03 2.33 -3.84
N LEU A 22 -6.29 2.69 -2.80
CA LEU A 22 -6.16 1.92 -1.57
C LEU A 22 -6.79 2.72 -0.43
N ARG A 23 -7.53 2.04 0.46
CA ARG A 23 -7.92 2.62 1.75
C ARG A 23 -7.02 2.05 2.84
N ILE A 24 -6.24 2.93 3.43
CA ILE A 24 -5.35 2.62 4.54
C ILE A 24 -6.10 2.94 5.84
N THR A 25 -6.12 1.99 6.76
CA THR A 25 -6.60 2.23 8.12
C THR A 25 -5.43 2.82 8.91
N VAL A 26 -5.64 3.93 9.62
CA VAL A 26 -4.62 4.49 10.51
C VAL A 26 -4.55 3.62 11.77
N GLY A 27 -3.38 3.04 12.00
CA GLY A 27 -3.08 2.20 13.15
C GLY A 27 -2.12 2.89 14.12
N THR A 28 -1.15 2.15 14.64
CA THR A 28 -0.07 2.74 15.46
C THR A 28 0.96 3.49 14.59
N PRO A 29 1.81 4.35 15.18
CA PRO A 29 2.92 4.97 14.46
C PRO A 29 3.83 3.94 13.77
N GLU A 30 4.17 2.84 14.46
CA GLU A 30 5.05 1.79 13.92
C GLU A 30 4.41 1.03 12.75
N GLU A 31 3.08 0.89 12.75
CA GLU A 31 2.35 0.34 11.60
C GLU A 31 2.37 1.30 10.40
N THR A 32 2.34 2.61 10.66
CA THR A 32 2.48 3.65 9.62
C THR A 32 3.90 3.66 9.05
N ASP A 33 4.92 3.56 9.89
CA ASP A 33 6.32 3.50 9.45
C ASP A 33 6.56 2.28 8.54
N ARG A 34 6.11 1.09 8.96
CA ARG A 34 6.20 -0.13 8.12
C ARG A 34 5.45 0.00 6.78
N LEU A 35 4.32 0.70 6.76
CA LEU A 35 3.60 0.98 5.52
C LEU A 35 4.41 1.89 4.58
N VAL A 36 5.02 2.96 5.11
CA VAL A 36 5.84 3.89 4.33
C VAL A 36 7.05 3.17 3.73
N GLU A 37 7.79 2.40 4.55
CA GLU A 37 8.92 1.59 4.08
C GLU A 37 8.51 0.61 2.95
N ALA A 38 7.35 -0.04 3.11
CA ALA A 38 6.84 -0.97 2.10
C ALA A 38 6.45 -0.27 0.79
N LEU A 39 5.92 0.96 0.86
CA LEU A 39 5.60 1.77 -0.32
C LEU A 39 6.87 2.27 -1.03
N ASP A 40 7.88 2.71 -0.29
CA ASP A 40 9.16 3.14 -0.86
C ASP A 40 9.91 2.00 -1.56
N ALA A 41 9.87 0.80 -0.98
CA ALA A 41 10.42 -0.39 -1.60
C ALA A 41 9.69 -0.81 -2.90
N LEU A 42 8.45 -0.34 -3.11
CA LEU A 42 7.69 -0.58 -4.34
C LEU A 42 7.86 0.56 -5.36
N SER A 43 8.00 1.81 -4.92
CA SER A 43 8.20 2.97 -5.79
C SER A 43 9.61 2.98 -6.41
N SER A 44 10.63 2.62 -5.62
CA SER A 44 12.01 2.49 -6.10
C SER A 44 12.19 1.39 -7.17
N ALA A 45 11.32 0.37 -7.17
CA ALA A 45 11.30 -0.68 -8.19
C ALA A 45 10.74 -0.19 -9.56
N THR A 46 10.14 1.00 -9.61
CA THR A 46 9.51 1.54 -10.83
C THR A 46 10.44 2.46 -11.64
N ALA A 47 11.66 2.77 -11.16
CA ALA A 47 12.60 3.68 -11.81
C ALA A 47 13.38 3.08 -13.02
N THR A 48 12.79 2.16 -13.78
CA THR A 48 13.43 1.53 -14.96
C THR A 48 12.57 1.58 -16.23
N LEU A 49 11.71 2.58 -16.40
CA LEU A 49 10.97 2.77 -17.66
C LEU A 49 11.08 4.21 -18.17
#